data_AF-A0A936N9N5-F1
#
_entry.id   AF-A0A936N9N5-F1
#
_cell.length_a   1.000
_cell.length_b   1.000
_cell.length_c   1.000
_cell.angle_alpha   90.00
_cell.angle_beta   90.00
_cell.angle_gamma   90.00
#
_symmetry.space_group_name_H-M   'P 1'
#
loop_
_entity.id
_entity.type
_entity.pdbx_description
1 polymer ?
#
loop_
_entity_poly.entity_id
_entity_poly.type
_entity_poly.pdbx_seq_one_letter_code
_entity_poly.pdbx_strand_id
1 'polypeptide(L)'
;MLLLYSLTKMLVWFFVAGYCIYVLYSFYYLGSDVLMHLSPLPQRRVLLAKAAVLGAYLYVLFLIALPVDVVQLGDARHGNLLIVVMYYLGAKAISIVSYLSLCMVAVWLAKRFRNRVLSVAAMALTLGVVTIVLGVLLFALVSSPGWQWSIGVSDMPDSVNQYSSLLPITVASIDPRPLDATFSFGSFAPNVLLLLVSCIFWAFLVPRFKFDFYPR
;
A
#
# COMPACT_ATOMS: atom_id res chain seq x y z
N MET A 1 -25.43 -7.84 4.09
CA MET A 1 -24.48 -8.32 3.05
C MET A 1 -23.27 -7.41 2.88
N LEU A 2 -23.44 -6.08 2.92
CA LEU A 2 -22.35 -5.10 2.80
C LEU A 2 -21.24 -5.28 3.88
N LEU A 3 -21.63 -5.49 5.15
CA LEU A 3 -20.67 -5.66 6.26
C LEU A 3 -19.76 -6.88 6.13
N LEU A 4 -20.33 -7.98 5.63
CA LEU A 4 -19.58 -9.20 5.35
C LEU A 4 -18.61 -8.99 4.18
N TYR A 5 -19.02 -8.25 3.14
CA TYR A 5 -18.16 -7.90 2.01
C TYR A 5 -16.99 -7.01 2.45
N SER A 6 -17.29 -5.96 3.21
CA SER A 6 -16.32 -5.00 3.75
C SER A 6 -15.26 -5.67 4.63
N LEU A 7 -15.68 -6.55 5.54
CA LEU A 7 -14.77 -7.34 6.38
C LEU A 7 -13.92 -8.31 5.57
N THR A 8 -14.54 -9.03 4.63
CA THR A 8 -13.83 -10.00 3.78
C THR A 8 -12.78 -9.31 2.94
N LYS A 9 -13.12 -8.15 2.35
CA LYS A 9 -12.20 -7.34 1.58
C LYS A 9 -11.03 -6.84 2.41
N MET A 10 -11.27 -6.37 3.64
CA MET A 10 -10.20 -5.94 4.54
C MET A 10 -9.24 -7.10 4.86
N LEU A 11 -9.78 -8.28 5.18
CA LEU A 11 -8.98 -9.48 5.45
C LEU A 11 -8.15 -9.90 4.23
N VAL A 12 -8.76 -9.94 3.03
CA VAL A 12 -8.05 -10.29 1.79
C VAL A 12 -6.88 -9.33 1.56
N TRP A 13 -7.10 -8.01 1.65
CA TRP A 13 -6.03 -7.03 1.46
C TRP A 13 -4.93 -7.14 2.53
N PHE A 14 -5.28 -7.46 3.78
CA PHE A 14 -4.31 -7.70 4.84
C PHE A 14 -3.43 -8.92 4.55
N PHE A 15 -4.01 -10.06 4.16
CA PHE A 15 -3.25 -11.26 3.82
C PHE A 15 -2.40 -11.07 2.56
N VAL A 16 -2.93 -10.38 1.55
CA VAL A 16 -2.21 -10.06 0.31
C VAL A 16 -1.00 -9.17 0.60
N ALA A 17 -1.16 -8.16 1.48
CA ALA A 17 -0.04 -7.34 1.93
C ALA A 17 1.02 -8.19 2.66
N GLY A 18 0.60 -9.01 3.63
CA GLY A 18 1.50 -9.92 4.33
C GLY A 18 2.27 -10.87 3.40
N TYR A 19 1.59 -11.37 2.36
CA TYR A 19 2.19 -12.22 1.34
C TYR A 19 3.26 -11.49 0.53
N CYS A 20 3.01 -10.26 0.07
CA CYS A 20 4.01 -9.47 -0.67
C CYS A 20 5.28 -9.21 0.17
N ILE A 21 5.10 -8.86 1.44
CA ILE A 21 6.16 -8.70 2.44
C ILE A 21 6.98 -9.99 2.56
N TYR A 22 6.31 -11.13 2.74
CA TYR A 22 6.96 -12.43 2.88
C TYR A 22 7.75 -12.82 1.62
N VAL A 23 7.17 -12.66 0.43
CA VAL A 23 7.83 -13.01 -0.84
C VAL A 23 9.08 -12.16 -1.09
N LEU A 24 9.01 -10.85 -0.82
CA LEU A 24 10.17 -9.97 -0.95
C LEU A 24 11.26 -10.30 0.10
N TYR A 25 10.85 -10.57 1.33
CA TYR A 25 11.77 -10.97 2.40
C TYR A 25 12.45 -12.30 2.10
N SER A 26 11.70 -13.33 1.70
CA SER A 26 12.28 -14.65 1.41
C SER A 26 13.24 -14.58 0.22
N PHE A 27 12.87 -13.82 -0.80
CA PHE A 27 13.72 -13.63 -1.97
C PHE A 27 15.05 -12.96 -1.63
N TYR A 28 15.02 -11.86 -0.89
CA TYR A 28 16.19 -11.00 -0.70
C TYR A 28 17.04 -11.37 0.54
N TYR A 29 16.40 -11.84 1.61
CA TYR A 29 17.06 -12.21 2.87
C TYR A 29 17.38 -13.72 2.95
N LEU A 30 16.41 -14.59 2.62
CA LEU A 30 16.62 -16.04 2.69
C LEU A 30 17.29 -16.62 1.42
N GLY A 31 17.33 -15.85 0.33
CA GLY A 31 17.97 -16.29 -0.92
C GLY A 31 17.26 -17.45 -1.60
N SER A 32 15.94 -17.56 -1.43
CA SER A 32 15.14 -18.71 -1.89
C SER A 32 15.22 -18.97 -3.41
N ASP A 33 15.52 -17.95 -4.22
CA ASP A 33 15.69 -18.07 -5.67
C ASP A 33 17.15 -17.91 -6.09
N VAL A 34 17.98 -18.89 -5.74
CA VAL A 34 19.43 -18.91 -6.04
C VAL A 34 19.72 -18.64 -7.51
N LEU A 35 18.89 -19.15 -8.43
CA LEU A 35 19.05 -18.97 -9.89
C LEU A 35 18.94 -17.49 -10.32
N MET A 36 18.04 -16.70 -9.72
CA MET A 36 17.93 -15.28 -10.04
C MET A 36 19.08 -14.46 -9.44
N HIS A 37 19.64 -14.93 -8.31
CA HIS A 37 20.80 -14.30 -7.68
C HIS A 37 22.11 -14.60 -8.40
N LEU A 38 22.16 -15.65 -9.21
CA LEU A 38 23.28 -15.97 -10.11
C LEU A 38 23.24 -15.18 -11.43
N SER A 39 22.18 -14.41 -11.69
CA SER A 39 22.09 -13.61 -12.90
C SER A 39 23.17 -12.51 -12.91
N PRO A 40 23.69 -12.12 -14.10
CA PRO A 40 24.70 -11.05 -14.22
C PRO A 40 24.13 -9.65 -13.92
N LEU A 41 22.84 -9.56 -13.59
CA LEU A 41 22.18 -8.30 -13.31
C LEU A 41 22.49 -7.82 -11.89
N PRO A 42 22.62 -6.50 -11.67
CA PRO A 42 22.80 -5.97 -10.34
C PRO A 42 21.56 -6.29 -9.50
N GLN A 43 21.77 -6.81 -8.30
CA GLN A 43 20.73 -7.33 -7.40
C GLN A 43 19.56 -6.36 -7.18
N ARG A 44 19.84 -5.05 -7.14
CA ARG A 44 18.82 -3.99 -7.07
C ARG A 44 17.80 -4.05 -8.21
N ARG A 45 18.23 -4.37 -9.45
CA ARG A 45 17.35 -4.50 -10.62
C ARG A 45 16.49 -5.74 -10.53
N VAL A 46 17.03 -6.83 -9.99
CA VAL A 46 16.27 -8.08 -9.81
C VAL A 46 15.19 -7.90 -8.73
N LEU A 47 15.52 -7.23 -7.62
CA LEU A 47 14.52 -6.88 -6.60
C LEU A 47 13.44 -5.95 -7.18
N LEU A 48 13.81 -4.94 -7.97
CA LEU A 48 12.86 -4.06 -8.64
C LEU A 48 11.96 -4.82 -9.61
N ALA A 49 12.52 -5.76 -10.39
CA ALA A 49 11.73 -6.59 -11.30
C ALA A 49 10.72 -7.45 -10.52
N LYS A 50 11.14 -8.07 -9.41
CA LYS A 50 10.24 -8.87 -8.57
C LYS A 50 9.15 -8.01 -7.91
N ALA A 51 9.50 -6.82 -7.43
CA ALA A 51 8.53 -5.85 -6.93
C ALA A 51 7.54 -5.41 -8.03
N ALA A 52 8.01 -5.18 -9.26
CA ALA A 52 7.15 -4.81 -10.38
C ALA A 52 6.15 -5.93 -10.74
N VAL A 53 6.58 -7.19 -10.73
CA VAL A 53 5.69 -8.35 -10.94
C VAL A 53 4.63 -8.44 -9.84
N LEU A 54 5.03 -8.25 -8.57
CA LEU A 54 4.07 -8.18 -7.46
C LEU A 54 3.11 -7.00 -7.61
N GLY A 55 3.59 -5.85 -8.07
CA GLY A 55 2.75 -4.67 -8.35
C GLY A 55 1.72 -4.93 -9.43
N ALA A 56 2.10 -5.59 -10.53
CA ALA A 56 1.17 -6.00 -11.57
C ALA A 56 0.10 -6.96 -11.01
N TYR A 57 0.50 -7.94 -10.19
CA TYR A 57 -0.43 -8.85 -9.54
C TYR A 57 -1.43 -8.12 -8.62
N LEU A 58 -0.95 -7.21 -7.77
CA LEU A 58 -1.79 -6.39 -6.90
C LEU A 58 -2.77 -5.52 -7.69
N TYR A 59 -2.33 -4.98 -8.83
CA TYR A 59 -3.17 -4.15 -9.68
C TYR A 59 -4.24 -4.97 -10.40
N VAL A 60 -3.91 -6.17 -10.89
CA VAL A 60 -4.89 -7.09 -11.47
C VAL A 60 -5.94 -7.52 -10.43
N LEU A 61 -5.52 -7.86 -9.21
CA LEU A 61 -6.45 -8.15 -8.12
C LEU A 61 -7.41 -6.98 -7.84
N PHE A 62 -6.90 -5.75 -7.88
CA PHE A 62 -7.73 -4.57 -7.75
C PHE A 62 -8.71 -4.38 -8.91
N LEU A 63 -8.28 -4.58 -10.16
CA LEU A 63 -9.16 -4.49 -11.33
C LEU A 63 -10.30 -5.51 -11.28
N ILE A 64 -10.04 -6.71 -10.71
CA ILE A 64 -11.08 -7.73 -10.50
C ILE A 64 -12.09 -7.30 -9.42
N ALA A 65 -11.64 -6.58 -8.39
CA ALA A 65 -12.50 -6.10 -7.30
C ALA A 65 -13.28 -4.82 -7.67
N LEU A 66 -12.78 -4.03 -8.61
CA LEU A 66 -13.32 -2.71 -8.97
C LEU A 66 -14.79 -2.73 -9.41
N PRO A 67 -15.29 -3.68 -10.23
CA PRO A 67 -16.71 -3.71 -10.61
C PRO A 67 -17.65 -3.82 -9.41
N VAL A 68 -17.28 -4.61 -8.40
CA VAL A 68 -18.10 -4.79 -7.19
C VAL A 68 -18.13 -3.50 -6.38
N ASP A 69 -17.00 -2.79 -6.31
CA ASP A 69 -16.93 -1.49 -5.63
C ASP A 69 -17.77 -0.43 -6.34
N VAL A 70 -17.70 -0.38 -7.67
CA VAL A 70 -18.47 0.59 -8.49
C VAL A 70 -19.97 0.36 -8.37
N VAL A 71 -20.43 -0.89 -8.32
CA VAL A 71 -21.86 -1.21 -8.11
C VAL A 71 -22.34 -0.71 -6.74
N GLN A 72 -21.52 -0.82 -5.70
CA GLN A 72 -21.87 -0.32 -4.36
C GLN A 72 -21.93 1.21 -4.29
N LEU A 73 -21.13 1.90 -5.11
CA LEU A 73 -21.15 3.35 -5.23
C LEU A 73 -22.31 3.87 -6.09
N GLY A 74 -22.81 3.05 -7.03
CA GLY A 74 -23.88 3.42 -7.96
C GLY A 74 -25.23 3.72 -7.31
N ASP A 75 -25.50 3.16 -6.13
CA ASP A 75 -26.71 3.46 -5.34
C ASP A 75 -26.61 4.80 -4.58
N ALA A 76 -25.40 5.36 -4.44
CA ALA A 76 -25.13 6.64 -3.77
C ALA A 76 -25.06 7.81 -4.79
N ARG A 77 -26.22 8.43 -5.04
CA ARG A 77 -26.48 9.78 -5.61
C ARG A 77 -25.43 10.48 -6.50
N HIS A 78 -25.85 10.79 -7.74
CA HIS A 78 -25.60 11.99 -8.56
C HIS A 78 -24.18 12.59 -8.65
N GLY A 79 -23.12 11.77 -8.73
CA GLY A 79 -21.78 12.21 -9.13
C GLY A 79 -21.41 11.75 -10.55
N ASN A 80 -20.44 12.41 -11.20
CA ASN A 80 -19.91 11.92 -12.47
C ASN A 80 -19.07 10.64 -12.24
N LEU A 81 -19.67 9.49 -12.56
CA LEU A 81 -19.13 8.16 -12.29
C LEU A 81 -17.73 7.95 -12.89
N LEU A 82 -17.44 8.61 -14.02
CA LEU A 82 -16.11 8.58 -14.66
C LEU A 82 -15.03 9.16 -13.74
N ILE A 83 -15.31 10.29 -13.07
CA ILE A 83 -14.34 10.97 -12.18
C ILE A 83 -14.04 10.08 -10.97
N VAL A 84 -15.07 9.43 -10.43
CA VAL A 84 -14.97 8.51 -9.30
C VAL A 84 -14.10 7.29 -9.66
N VAL A 85 -14.34 6.67 -10.82
CA VAL A 85 -13.53 5.54 -11.30
C VAL A 85 -12.08 5.96 -11.53
N MET A 86 -11.84 7.11 -12.17
CA MET A 86 -10.48 7.63 -12.41
C MET A 86 -9.75 7.91 -11.10
N TYR A 87 -10.44 8.45 -10.10
CA TYR A 87 -9.89 8.63 -8.75
C TYR A 87 -9.48 7.29 -8.15
N TYR A 88 -10.34 6.26 -8.20
CA TYR A 88 -10.03 4.94 -7.64
C TYR A 88 -8.83 4.27 -8.31
N LEU A 89 -8.75 4.34 -9.64
CA LEU A 89 -7.60 3.82 -10.40
C LEU A 89 -6.30 4.51 -10.00
N GLY A 90 -6.29 5.85 -9.99
CA GLY A 90 -5.12 6.65 -9.62
C GLY A 90 -4.68 6.43 -8.18
N ALA A 91 -5.64 6.44 -7.25
CA ALA A 91 -5.42 6.20 -5.83
C ALA A 91 -4.72 4.87 -5.59
N LYS A 92 -5.26 3.80 -6.18
CA LYS A 92 -4.74 2.45 -5.96
C LYS A 92 -3.39 2.24 -6.62
N ALA A 93 -3.17 2.78 -7.81
CA ALA A 93 -1.87 2.71 -8.49
C ALA A 93 -0.77 3.36 -7.63
N ILE A 94 -0.99 4.59 -7.17
CA ILE A 94 -0.03 5.31 -6.31
C ILE A 94 0.20 4.56 -5.00
N SER A 95 -0.87 4.03 -4.39
CA SER A 95 -0.78 3.27 -3.15
C SER A 95 0.04 1.99 -3.28
N ILE A 96 -0.17 1.20 -4.34
CA ILE A 96 0.58 -0.04 -4.60
C ILE A 96 2.06 0.27 -4.80
N VAL A 97 2.38 1.26 -5.61
CA VAL A 97 3.77 1.65 -5.89
C VAL A 97 4.46 2.15 -4.62
N SER A 98 3.78 2.99 -3.84
CA SER A 98 4.29 3.51 -2.57
C SER A 98 4.53 2.38 -1.55
N TYR A 99 3.58 1.47 -1.39
CA TYR A 99 3.70 0.32 -0.51
C TYR A 99 4.87 -0.61 -0.89
N LEU A 100 5.03 -0.94 -2.17
CA LEU A 100 6.14 -1.77 -2.64
C LEU A 100 7.49 -1.08 -2.45
N SER A 101 7.54 0.25 -2.66
CA SER A 101 8.75 1.04 -2.40
C SER A 101 9.18 0.97 -0.94
N LEU A 102 8.21 1.07 -0.01
CA LEU A 102 8.45 0.91 1.42
C LEU A 102 8.90 -0.52 1.76
N CYS A 103 8.27 -1.55 1.18
CA CYS A 103 8.67 -2.94 1.40
C CYS A 103 10.12 -3.18 0.98
N MET A 104 10.57 -2.59 -0.14
CA MET A 104 11.96 -2.68 -0.57
C MET A 104 12.93 -2.04 0.45
N VAL A 105 12.57 -0.87 1.00
CA VAL A 105 13.35 -0.20 2.07
C VAL A 105 13.40 -1.07 3.33
N ALA A 106 12.26 -1.62 3.75
CA ALA A 106 12.15 -2.45 4.95
C ALA A 106 13.00 -3.73 4.83
N VAL A 107 12.92 -4.41 3.68
CA VAL A 107 13.72 -5.61 3.38
C VAL A 107 15.22 -5.28 3.29
N TRP A 108 15.58 -4.13 2.74
CA TRP A 108 16.96 -3.66 2.72
C TRP A 108 17.50 -3.42 4.14
N LEU A 109 16.73 -2.76 5.01
CA LEU A 109 17.09 -2.54 6.42
C LEU A 109 17.19 -3.86 7.19
N ALA A 110 16.26 -4.79 6.94
CA ALA A 110 16.25 -6.11 7.56
C ALA A 110 17.54 -6.89 7.25
N LYS A 111 18.06 -6.80 6.02
CA LYS A 111 19.31 -7.46 5.61
C LYS A 111 20.55 -6.94 6.32
N ARG A 112 20.48 -5.78 6.99
CA ARG A 112 21.59 -5.27 7.80
C ARG A 112 21.83 -6.12 9.05
N PHE A 113 20.83 -6.88 9.50
CA PHE A 113 20.92 -7.72 10.68
C PHE A 113 21.19 -9.17 10.29
N ARG A 114 22.26 -9.76 10.85
CA ARG A 114 22.60 -11.18 10.65
C ARG A 114 21.63 -12.13 11.32
N ASN A 115 21.04 -11.74 12.45
CA ASN A 115 20.08 -12.56 13.17
C ASN A 115 18.68 -12.44 12.53
N ARG A 116 18.07 -13.58 12.20
CA ARG A 116 16.71 -13.69 11.65
C ARG A 116 15.65 -13.00 12.51
N VAL A 117 15.79 -13.08 13.83
CA VAL A 117 14.83 -12.45 14.75
C VAL A 117 14.94 -10.93 14.67
N LEU A 118 16.18 -10.41 14.65
CA LEU A 118 16.43 -8.97 14.55
C LEU A 118 16.04 -8.40 13.18
N SER A 119 16.23 -9.17 12.09
CA SER A 119 15.82 -8.72 10.75
C SER A 119 14.30 -8.62 10.63
N VAL A 120 13.56 -9.63 11.13
CA VAL A 120 12.08 -9.60 11.15
C VAL A 120 11.59 -8.49 12.06
N ALA A 121 12.19 -8.32 13.25
CA ALA A 121 11.84 -7.23 14.16
C ALA A 121 12.07 -5.85 13.53
N ALA A 122 13.22 -5.64 12.85
CA ALA A 122 13.50 -4.39 12.15
C ALA A 122 12.53 -4.13 11.00
N MET A 123 12.15 -5.18 10.26
CA MET A 123 11.17 -5.08 9.18
C MET A 123 9.76 -4.75 9.71
N ALA A 124 9.32 -5.44 10.76
CA ALA A 124 8.04 -5.17 11.42
C ALA A 124 8.01 -3.75 12.02
N LEU A 125 9.11 -3.30 12.63
CA LEU A 125 9.22 -1.97 13.23
C LEU A 125 9.21 -0.88 12.15
N THR A 126 9.93 -1.05 11.05
CA THR A 126 9.94 -0.07 9.95
C THR A 126 8.56 0.05 9.29
N LEU A 127 7.91 -1.07 8.97
CA LEU A 127 6.55 -1.07 8.43
C LEU A 127 5.54 -0.51 9.44
N GLY A 128 5.63 -0.91 10.71
CA GLY A 128 4.76 -0.45 11.78
C GLY A 128 4.85 1.06 12.01
N VAL A 129 6.06 1.61 12.18
CA VAL A 129 6.28 3.05 12.37
C VAL A 129 5.76 3.84 11.17
N VAL A 130 6.07 3.41 9.94
CA VAL A 130 5.60 4.12 8.75
C VAL A 130 4.09 4.05 8.61
N THR A 131 3.45 2.92 8.95
CA THR A 131 1.99 2.79 8.92
C THR A 131 1.33 3.70 9.96
N ILE A 132 1.89 3.79 11.17
CA ILE A 132 1.40 4.71 12.21
C ILE A 132 1.52 6.16 11.73
N VAL A 133 2.67 6.56 11.18
CA VAL A 133 2.91 7.92 10.68
C VAL A 133 1.93 8.26 9.54
N LEU A 134 1.72 7.34 8.59
CA LEU A 134 0.73 7.52 7.53
C LEU A 134 -0.69 7.66 8.10
N GLY A 135 -1.05 6.84 9.09
CA GLY A 135 -2.34 6.92 9.78
C GLY A 135 -2.54 8.27 10.45
N VAL A 136 -1.53 8.80 11.15
CA VAL A 136 -1.57 10.12 11.79
C VAL A 136 -1.66 11.25 10.76
N LEU A 137 -0.90 11.19 9.67
CA LEU A 137 -0.95 12.20 8.61
C LEU A 137 -2.31 12.23 7.91
N LEU A 138 -2.87 11.05 7.62
CA LEU A 138 -4.21 10.93 7.04
C LEU A 138 -5.27 11.44 8.02
N PHE A 139 -5.16 11.08 9.30
CA PHE A 139 -6.04 11.61 10.33
C PHE A 139 -5.97 13.15 10.38
N ALA A 140 -4.79 13.75 10.37
CA ALA A 140 -4.62 15.20 10.38
C ALA A 140 -5.21 15.88 9.13
N LEU A 141 -5.10 15.25 7.95
CA LEU A 141 -5.65 15.76 6.69
C LEU A 141 -7.19 15.68 6.64
N VAL A 142 -7.78 14.70 7.33
CA VAL A 142 -9.23 14.44 7.32
C VAL A 142 -9.95 15.09 8.51
N SER A 143 -9.23 15.50 9.56
CA SER A 143 -9.77 16.13 10.77
C SER A 143 -10.21 17.59 10.56
N SER A 144 -11.06 17.84 9.56
CA SER A 144 -11.79 19.09 9.39
C SER A 144 -13.13 19.00 10.13
N PRO A 145 -13.70 20.10 10.67
CA PRO A 145 -15.02 20.08 11.31
C PRO A 145 -16.06 19.50 10.33
N GLY A 146 -16.76 18.43 10.72
CA GLY A 146 -17.78 17.78 9.87
C GLY A 146 -17.39 16.45 9.23
N TRP A 147 -16.24 15.86 9.57
CA TRP A 147 -15.75 14.59 9.00
C TRP A 147 -15.56 13.52 10.07
N GLN A 148 -16.05 12.30 9.81
CA GLN A 148 -15.78 11.11 10.62
C GLN A 148 -14.86 10.16 9.82
N TRP A 149 -13.91 9.53 10.50
CA TRP A 149 -12.96 8.61 9.89
C TRP A 149 -13.01 7.27 10.62
N SER A 150 -12.78 6.19 9.87
CA SER A 150 -12.60 4.86 10.41
C SER A 150 -11.58 4.09 9.57
N ILE A 151 -10.90 3.13 10.20
CA ILE A 151 -10.01 2.20 9.50
C ILE A 151 -10.86 1.01 9.08
N GLY A 152 -10.89 0.72 7.77
CA GLY A 152 -11.68 -0.37 7.24
C GLY A 152 -12.39 -0.01 5.94
N VAL A 153 -13.38 -0.83 5.60
CA VAL A 153 -14.34 -0.58 4.53
C VAL A 153 -15.67 -0.27 5.21
N SER A 154 -16.33 0.82 4.81
CA SER A 154 -17.53 1.32 5.44
C SER A 154 -18.70 1.09 4.52
N ASP A 155 -19.81 0.66 5.10
CA ASP A 155 -21.06 0.36 4.39
C ASP A 155 -22.07 1.51 4.48
N MET A 156 -21.70 2.61 5.13
CA MET A 156 -22.62 3.74 5.28
C MET A 156 -22.81 4.43 3.92
N PRO A 157 -24.06 4.80 3.54
CA PRO A 157 -24.35 5.46 2.27
C PRO A 157 -23.57 6.76 2.04
N ASP A 158 -23.23 7.46 3.13
CA ASP A 158 -22.49 8.73 3.12
C ASP A 158 -20.98 8.54 3.36
N SER A 159 -20.49 7.29 3.34
CA SER A 159 -19.08 6.96 3.54
C SER A 159 -18.39 6.56 2.26
N VAL A 160 -17.22 7.14 2.04
CA VAL A 160 -16.40 6.89 0.87
C VAL A 160 -15.08 6.25 1.32
N ASN A 161 -14.78 5.08 0.76
CA ASN A 161 -13.47 4.45 0.92
C ASN A 161 -12.41 5.36 0.27
N GLN A 162 -11.54 5.96 1.07
CA GLN A 162 -10.31 6.59 0.60
C GLN A 162 -9.24 5.51 0.47
N TYR A 163 -8.89 5.14 -0.77
CA TYR A 163 -7.73 4.26 -1.04
C TYR A 163 -6.41 5.03 -0.93
N SER A 164 -6.29 5.81 0.13
CA SER A 164 -5.11 6.58 0.51
C SER A 164 -4.03 5.72 1.13
N SER A 165 -4.26 4.41 1.30
CA SER A 165 -3.23 3.42 1.64
C SER A 165 -3.58 2.05 1.05
N LEU A 166 -2.65 1.09 1.12
CA LEU A 166 -2.91 -0.25 0.56
C LEU A 166 -4.08 -0.92 1.30
N LEU A 167 -4.17 -0.63 2.61
CA LEU A 167 -5.32 -0.93 3.45
C LEU A 167 -6.45 0.08 3.19
N PRO A 168 -7.70 -0.38 3.08
CA PRO A 168 -8.83 0.52 2.90
C PRO A 168 -8.98 1.40 4.16
N ILE A 169 -9.06 2.71 3.96
CA ILE A 169 -9.40 3.69 4.99
C ILE A 169 -10.69 4.34 4.56
N THR A 170 -11.62 4.55 5.48
CA THR A 170 -12.94 5.10 5.19
C THR A 170 -13.12 6.45 5.81
N VAL A 171 -13.67 7.35 5.02
CA VAL A 171 -13.98 8.69 5.44
C VAL A 171 -15.44 8.96 5.11
N ALA A 172 -16.20 9.35 6.11
CA ALA A 172 -17.61 9.70 6.00
C ALA A 172 -17.79 11.19 6.29
N SER A 173 -18.52 11.89 5.43
CA SER A 173 -18.94 13.25 5.75
C SER A 173 -20.17 13.19 6.66
N ILE A 174 -20.23 14.10 7.65
CA ILE A 174 -21.37 14.19 8.56
C ILE A 174 -22.60 14.79 7.85
N ASP A 175 -22.38 15.53 6.74
CA ASP A 175 -23.44 16.05 5.87
C ASP A 175 -23.43 15.34 4.51
N PRO A 176 -24.60 15.01 3.91
CA PRO A 176 -24.68 14.38 2.60
C PRO A 176 -24.24 15.36 1.51
N ARG A 177 -23.06 15.10 0.93
CA ARG A 177 -22.48 15.85 -0.20
C ARG A 177 -22.41 14.94 -1.44
N PRO A 178 -22.46 15.51 -2.66
CA PRO A 178 -22.25 14.72 -3.87
C PRO A 178 -20.87 14.04 -3.83
N LEU A 179 -20.78 12.80 -4.32
CA LEU A 179 -19.62 11.93 -4.14
C LEU A 179 -18.30 12.56 -4.59
N ASP A 180 -18.33 13.32 -5.68
CA ASP A 180 -17.20 14.04 -6.27
C ASP A 180 -16.62 15.11 -5.32
N ALA A 181 -17.46 15.75 -4.51
CA ALA A 181 -17.06 16.73 -3.49
C ALA A 181 -16.52 16.09 -2.20
N THR A 182 -16.76 14.80 -1.98
CA THR A 182 -16.26 14.04 -0.82
C THR A 182 -14.85 13.48 -1.06
N PHE A 183 -14.42 13.39 -2.32
CA PHE A 183 -13.06 12.96 -2.67
C PHE A 183 -12.03 14.07 -2.45
N SER A 184 -11.15 13.85 -1.47
CA SER A 184 -9.97 14.68 -1.24
C SER A 184 -8.80 14.15 -2.07
N PHE A 185 -8.41 14.85 -3.14
CA PHE A 185 -7.13 14.61 -3.83
C PHE A 185 -5.92 14.76 -2.89
N GLY A 186 -6.08 15.52 -1.79
CA GLY A 186 -5.08 15.62 -0.72
C GLY A 186 -4.80 14.29 -0.02
N SER A 187 -5.72 13.31 -0.09
CA SER A 187 -5.50 11.97 0.43
C SER A 187 -4.40 11.18 -0.31
N PHE A 188 -3.98 11.63 -1.50
CA PHE A 188 -2.81 11.07 -2.20
C PHE A 188 -1.48 11.52 -1.61
N ALA A 189 -1.44 12.68 -0.96
CA ALA A 189 -0.21 13.31 -0.51
C ALA A 189 0.65 12.40 0.39
N PRO A 190 0.09 11.64 1.35
CA PRO A 190 0.88 10.74 2.18
C PRO A 190 1.55 9.61 1.40
N ASN A 191 0.86 9.00 0.43
CA ASN A 191 1.46 7.95 -0.42
C ASN A 191 2.52 8.52 -1.36
N VAL A 192 2.29 9.70 -1.93
CA VAL A 192 3.27 10.38 -2.79
C VAL A 192 4.51 10.74 -2.00
N LEU A 193 4.34 11.30 -0.79
CA LEU A 193 5.45 11.61 0.11
C LEU A 193 6.23 10.35 0.50
N LEU A 194 5.54 9.27 0.87
CA LEU A 194 6.17 7.99 1.17
C LEU A 194 6.96 7.46 -0.03
N LEU A 195 6.40 7.56 -1.24
CA LEU A 195 7.08 7.14 -2.46
C LEU A 195 8.35 7.96 -2.70
N LEU A 196 8.28 9.29 -2.57
CA LEU A 196 9.43 10.18 -2.72
C LEU A 196 10.53 9.86 -1.71
N VAL A 197 10.18 9.73 -0.43
CA VAL A 197 11.14 9.39 0.63
C VAL A 197 11.79 8.02 0.37
N SER A 198 10.99 7.03 -0.03
CA SER A 198 11.48 5.69 -0.34
C SER A 198 12.39 5.68 -1.58
N CYS A 199 12.06 6.46 -2.60
CA CYS A 199 12.89 6.63 -3.80
C CYS A 199 14.21 7.33 -3.50
N ILE A 200 14.20 8.39 -2.68
CA ILE A 200 15.41 9.08 -2.23
C ILE A 200 16.30 8.10 -1.44
N PHE A 201 15.71 7.35 -0.52
CA PHE A 201 16.42 6.31 0.22
C PHE A 201 17.06 5.29 -0.72
N TRP A 202 16.29 4.81 -1.71
CA TRP A 202 16.76 3.84 -2.70
C TRP A 202 17.88 4.39 -3.59
N ALA A 203 17.80 5.65 -4.00
CA ALA A 203 18.79 6.29 -4.87
C ALA A 203 20.11 6.57 -4.15
N PHE A 204 20.07 7.02 -2.89
CA PHE A 204 21.26 7.51 -2.18
C PHE A 204 21.93 6.47 -1.28
N LEU A 205 21.17 5.63 -0.58
CA LEU A 205 21.73 4.75 0.45
C LEU A 205 22.04 3.36 -0.08
N VAL A 206 21.18 2.80 -0.93
CA VAL A 206 21.33 1.43 -1.42
C VAL A 206 22.60 1.20 -2.26
N PRO A 207 23.04 2.11 -3.15
CA PRO A 207 24.27 1.90 -3.93
C PRO A 207 25.55 1.89 -3.09
N ARG A 208 25.51 2.44 -1.87
CA ARG A 208 26.69 2.60 -1.02
C ARG A 208 27.05 1.35 -0.22
N PHE A 209 26.17 0.35 -0.16
CA PHE A 209 26.38 -0.87 0.62
C PHE A 209 26.22 -2.12 -0.26
N LYS A 210 27.29 -2.92 -0.34
CA LYS A 210 27.25 -4.25 -0.95
C LYS A 210 26.84 -5.27 0.13
N PHE A 211 25.88 -6.13 -0.18
CA PHE A 211 25.47 -7.21 0.72
C PHE A 211 25.93 -8.55 0.17
N ASP A 212 26.57 -9.36 1.02
CA ASP A 212 26.82 -10.76 0.72
C ASP A 212 25.54 -11.57 0.89
N PHE A 213 25.31 -12.55 0.00
CA PHE A 213 24.08 -13.35 -0.04
C PHE A 213 24.08 -14.54 0.88
N TYR A 214 25.25 -15.00 1.30
CA TYR A 214 25.34 -16.14 2.20
C TYR A 214 25.07 -15.67 3.63
N PRO A 215 24.06 -16.22 4.32
CA PRO A 215 24.05 -16.16 5.77
C PRO A 215 25.35 -16.85 6.22
N ARG A 216 26.28 -16.08 6.80
CA ARG A 216 27.33 -16.66 7.63
C ARG A 216 26.78 -16.89 9.01
#